data_AF-A0A8J7C5B3-F1
#
_entry.id   AF-A0A8J7C5B3-F1
#
_cell.length_a   1.000
_cell.length_b   1.000
_cell.length_c   1.000
_cell.angle_alpha   90.00
_cell.angle_beta   90.00
_cell.angle_gamma   90.00
#
_symmetry.space_group_name_H-M   'P 1'
#
loop_
_entity.id
_entity.type
_entity.pdbx_description
1 polymer ?
#
loop_
_entity_poly.entity_id
_entity_poly.type
_entity_poly.pdbx_seq_one_letter_code
_entity_poly.pdbx_strand_id
1 'polypeptide(L)'
;MTSILEQLGLKQSETAADNPEDKLGVIAGRLEGLEPKRARLVAAFATVLVRPARSDLHVSEEESARMVEIVRSFGELAESDARLVVELATELGTRQGGTQDYLATRELKDLCGPEERKRLLRCFFAVCAADDSISVLEEEEVRQMAT
;
A
#
# COMPACT_ATOMS: atom_id res chain seq x y z
N MET A 1 -22.52 -28.57 21.93
CA MET A 1 -22.91 -27.15 21.80
C MET A 1 -22.12 -26.58 20.63
N THR A 2 -22.76 -26.49 19.47
CA THR A 2 -22.15 -26.00 18.23
C THR A 2 -21.91 -24.50 18.37
N SER A 3 -20.71 -24.04 18.00
CA SER A 3 -20.30 -22.65 18.19
C SER A 3 -21.09 -21.73 17.27
N ILE A 4 -21.52 -20.57 17.77
CA ILE A 4 -22.22 -19.53 16.99
C ILE A 4 -21.41 -19.12 15.74
N LEU A 5 -20.08 -19.22 15.81
CA LEU A 5 -19.19 -18.95 14.68
C LEU A 5 -19.37 -19.93 13.50
N GLU A 6 -19.83 -21.17 13.76
CA GLU A 6 -20.13 -22.15 12.71
C GLU A 6 -21.48 -21.90 12.06
N GLN A 7 -22.48 -21.43 12.82
CA GLN A 7 -23.78 -21.06 12.25
C GLN A 7 -23.73 -19.78 11.40
N LEU A 8 -22.73 -18.92 11.62
CA LEU A 8 -22.50 -17.69 10.86
C LEU A 8 -21.52 -17.86 9.69
N GLY A 9 -21.03 -19.07 9.41
CA GLY A 9 -20.14 -19.34 8.27
C GLY A 9 -18.74 -18.69 8.36
N LEU A 10 -18.32 -18.23 9.55
CA LEU A 10 -17.07 -17.47 9.75
C LEU A 10 -15.88 -18.36 10.15
N LYS A 11 -15.98 -19.67 9.96
CA LYS A 11 -14.92 -20.60 10.36
C LYS A 11 -13.97 -20.91 9.19
N GLN A 12 -12.91 -20.12 9.14
CA GLN A 12 -11.57 -20.39 8.62
C GLN A 12 -11.45 -21.03 7.23
N SER A 13 -11.20 -20.19 6.23
CA SER A 13 -10.02 -20.28 5.36
C SER A 13 -10.09 -19.11 4.37
N GLU A 14 -9.74 -17.90 4.79
CA GLU A 14 -9.40 -16.85 3.82
C GLU A 14 -8.05 -17.20 3.22
N THR A 15 -8.05 -18.17 2.29
CA THR A 15 -7.14 -18.13 1.16
C THR A 15 -7.40 -16.80 0.48
N ALA A 16 -6.58 -15.81 0.84
CA ALA A 16 -6.61 -14.44 0.36
C ALA A 16 -6.27 -14.32 -1.14
N ALA A 17 -6.55 -15.35 -1.94
CA ALA A 17 -6.26 -15.47 -3.36
C ALA A 17 -7.53 -15.50 -4.22
N ASP A 18 -8.73 -15.55 -3.62
CA ASP A 18 -9.99 -15.74 -4.36
C ASP A 18 -11.12 -14.77 -3.95
N ASN A 19 -10.75 -13.64 -3.32
CA ASN A 19 -11.71 -12.58 -3.01
C ASN A 19 -11.77 -11.59 -4.19
N PRO A 20 -12.91 -11.33 -4.84
CA PRO A 20 -13.02 -10.34 -5.94
C PRO A 20 -12.64 -8.90 -5.51
N GLU A 21 -12.45 -8.65 -4.21
CA GLU A 21 -11.92 -7.42 -3.65
C GLU A 21 -10.39 -7.43 -3.39
N ASP A 22 -9.67 -8.51 -3.74
CA ASP A 22 -8.21 -8.64 -3.53
C ASP A 22 -7.40 -7.77 -4.51
N LYS A 23 -7.47 -6.46 -4.29
CA LYS A 23 -6.75 -5.43 -5.04
C LYS A 23 -5.24 -5.58 -4.92
N LEU A 24 -4.74 -6.08 -3.78
CA LEU A 24 -3.33 -6.40 -3.59
C LEU A 24 -2.92 -7.57 -4.49
N GLY A 25 -3.77 -8.59 -4.60
CA GLY A 25 -3.61 -9.68 -5.57
C GLY A 25 -3.57 -9.19 -7.02
N VAL A 26 -4.37 -8.19 -7.38
CA VAL A 26 -4.34 -7.58 -8.73
C VAL A 26 -3.00 -6.91 -9.02
N ILE A 27 -2.47 -6.10 -8.09
CA ILE A 27 -1.16 -5.45 -8.26
C ILE A 27 -0.04 -6.50 -8.23
N ALA A 28 -0.07 -7.44 -7.28
CA ALA A 28 0.91 -8.50 -7.14
C ALA A 28 0.96 -9.41 -8.38
N GLY A 29 -0.20 -9.68 -9.00
CA GLY A 29 -0.29 -10.48 -10.22
C GLY A 29 0.35 -9.83 -11.45
N ARG A 30 0.60 -8.52 -11.42
CA ARG A 30 1.37 -7.81 -12.47
C ARG A 30 2.88 -7.91 -12.29
N LEU A 31 3.34 -8.32 -11.10
CA LEU A 31 4.75 -8.50 -10.77
C LEU A 31 5.19 -9.93 -11.11
N GLU A 32 5.14 -10.25 -12.41
CA GLU A 32 5.56 -11.55 -12.93
C GLU A 32 7.05 -11.79 -12.61
N GLY A 33 7.36 -12.90 -11.92
CA GLY A 33 8.73 -13.29 -11.58
C GLY A 33 9.15 -13.03 -10.13
N LEU A 34 8.34 -12.33 -9.34
CA LEU A 34 8.53 -12.23 -7.88
C LEU A 34 7.87 -13.39 -7.14
N GLU A 35 8.44 -13.77 -5.98
CA GLU A 35 7.76 -14.69 -5.06
C GLU A 35 6.41 -14.09 -4.64
N PRO A 36 5.30 -14.86 -4.62
CA PRO A 36 3.96 -14.32 -4.33
C PRO A 36 3.88 -13.48 -3.04
N LYS A 37 4.61 -13.89 -1.99
CA LYS A 37 4.69 -13.13 -0.74
C LYS A 37 5.36 -11.77 -0.92
N ARG A 38 6.43 -11.71 -1.73
CA ARG A 38 7.16 -10.47 -2.00
C ARG A 38 6.39 -9.55 -2.93
N ALA A 39 5.73 -10.08 -3.96
CA ALA A 39 4.84 -9.31 -4.81
C ALA A 39 3.70 -8.66 -4.01
N ARG A 40 3.10 -9.41 -3.07
CA ARG A 40 2.06 -8.90 -2.17
C ARG A 40 2.58 -7.82 -1.22
N LEU A 41 3.79 -7.97 -0.70
CA LEU A 41 4.45 -6.95 0.12
C LEU A 41 4.67 -5.65 -0.67
N VAL A 42 5.16 -5.73 -1.90
CA VAL A 42 5.38 -4.55 -2.75
C VAL A 42 4.05 -3.87 -3.10
N ALA A 43 3.02 -4.65 -3.41
CA ALA A 43 1.66 -4.14 -3.64
C ALA A 43 1.10 -3.39 -2.41
N ALA A 44 1.23 -4.00 -1.22
CA ALA A 44 0.80 -3.37 0.04
C ALA A 44 1.58 -2.08 0.30
N PHE A 45 2.90 -2.12 0.11
CA PHE A 45 3.76 -0.96 0.28
C PHE A 45 3.35 0.19 -0.64
N ALA A 46 3.18 -0.07 -1.94
CA ALA A 46 2.78 0.96 -2.89
C ALA A 46 1.40 1.55 -2.58
N THR A 47 0.44 0.70 -2.19
CA THR A 47 -0.91 1.13 -1.82
C THR A 47 -0.88 2.09 -0.62
N VAL A 48 -0.05 1.77 0.37
CA VAL A 48 0.12 2.59 1.58
C VAL A 48 0.90 3.88 1.27
N LEU A 49 1.93 3.81 0.42
CA LEU A 49 2.76 4.95 -0.01
C LEU A 49 1.96 6.04 -0.73
N VAL A 50 0.96 5.64 -1.51
CA VAL A 50 0.12 6.54 -2.30
C VAL A 50 -0.92 7.28 -1.46
N ARG A 51 -1.23 6.84 -0.23
CA ARG A 51 -2.27 7.46 0.62
C ARG A 51 -1.97 8.90 1.02
N PRO A 52 -0.82 9.23 1.64
CA PRO A 52 -0.55 10.59 2.09
C PRO A 52 -0.44 11.57 0.92
N ALA A 53 0.23 11.17 -0.17
CA ALA A 53 0.37 11.94 -1.41
C ALA A 53 -0.96 12.27 -2.10
N ARG A 54 -2.08 11.74 -1.62
CA ARG A 54 -3.42 11.94 -2.18
C ARG A 54 -4.40 12.61 -1.26
N SER A 55 -3.94 12.96 -0.07
CA SER A 55 -4.80 13.49 1.00
C SER A 55 -5.49 14.79 0.60
N ASP A 56 -4.92 15.55 -0.34
CA ASP A 56 -5.49 16.77 -0.93
C ASP A 56 -6.13 16.54 -2.33
N LEU A 57 -6.21 15.29 -2.79
CA LEU A 57 -6.68 14.85 -4.11
C LEU A 57 -5.83 15.33 -5.30
N HIS A 58 -4.62 15.83 -5.06
CA HIS A 58 -3.64 16.17 -6.08
C HIS A 58 -2.39 15.33 -5.87
N VAL A 59 -1.80 14.82 -6.95
CA VAL A 59 -0.47 14.18 -6.90
C VAL A 59 0.35 14.87 -7.97
N SER A 60 1.43 15.52 -7.59
CA SER A 60 2.35 16.17 -8.53
C SER A 60 3.13 15.15 -9.37
N GLU A 61 3.74 15.60 -10.45
CA GLU A 61 4.64 14.76 -11.25
C GLU A 61 5.89 14.38 -10.44
N GLU A 62 6.37 15.29 -9.60
CA GLU A 62 7.52 15.12 -8.70
C GLU A 62 7.25 14.05 -7.63
N GLU A 63 6.10 14.12 -6.95
CA GLU A 63 5.66 13.09 -6.00
C GLU A 63 5.51 11.73 -6.69
N SER A 64 4.90 11.71 -7.88
CA SER A 64 4.72 10.49 -8.66
C SER A 64 6.07 9.87 -9.05
N ALA A 65 7.01 10.67 -9.55
CA ALA A 65 8.36 10.22 -9.86
C ALA A 65 9.06 9.67 -8.61
N ARG A 66 8.90 10.36 -7.48
CA ARG A 66 9.49 9.95 -6.21
C ARG A 66 8.91 8.62 -5.69
N MET A 67 7.60 8.42 -5.82
CA MET A 67 6.94 7.16 -5.51
C MET A 67 7.51 6.01 -6.35
N VAL A 68 7.72 6.23 -7.65
CA VAL A 68 8.29 5.22 -8.55
C VAL A 68 9.70 4.84 -8.13
N GLU A 69 10.56 5.81 -7.80
CA GLU A 69 11.93 5.52 -7.32
C GLU A 69 11.94 4.71 -6.02
N ILE A 70 11.05 5.06 -5.09
CA ILE A 70 10.94 4.39 -3.80
C ILE A 70 10.42 2.96 -3.97
N VAL A 71 9.36 2.74 -4.76
CA VAL A 71 8.80 1.41 -5.05
C VAL A 71 9.81 0.56 -5.81
N ARG A 72 10.53 1.13 -6.77
CA ARG A 72 11.62 0.46 -7.49
C ARG A 72 12.70 -0.04 -6.55
N SER A 73 13.17 0.83 -5.64
CA SER A 73 14.23 0.51 -4.69
C SER A 73 13.79 -0.52 -3.66
N PHE A 74 12.55 -0.43 -3.18
CA PHE A 74 11.99 -1.35 -2.19
C PHE A 74 11.69 -2.74 -2.78
N GLY A 75 11.10 -2.77 -3.97
CA GLY A 75 10.70 -4.01 -4.64
C GLY A 75 11.80 -4.66 -5.48
N GLU A 76 12.97 -4.02 -5.62
CA GLU A 76 14.04 -4.41 -6.56
C GLU A 76 13.50 -4.59 -8.00
N LEU A 77 12.58 -3.70 -8.39
CA LEU A 77 11.85 -3.79 -9.65
C LEU A 77 12.56 -3.09 -10.81
N ALA A 78 12.17 -3.45 -12.04
CA ALA A 78 12.41 -2.59 -13.20
C ALA A 78 11.59 -1.29 -13.06
N GLU A 79 12.04 -0.21 -13.70
CA GLU A 79 11.33 1.07 -13.67
C GLU A 79 9.92 0.98 -14.24
N SER A 80 9.73 0.18 -15.31
CA SER A 80 8.43 -0.08 -15.92
C SER A 80 7.44 -0.70 -14.94
N ASP A 81 7.90 -1.66 -14.15
CA ASP A 81 7.06 -2.42 -13.22
C ASP A 81 6.74 -1.57 -12.00
N ALA A 82 7.72 -0.80 -11.51
CA ALA A 82 7.50 0.16 -10.43
C ALA A 82 6.49 1.24 -10.82
N ARG A 83 6.58 1.80 -12.04
CA ARG A 83 5.62 2.77 -12.57
C ARG A 83 4.21 2.18 -12.66
N LEU A 84 4.08 0.98 -13.22
CA LEU A 84 2.80 0.26 -13.30
C LEU A 84 2.19 0.01 -11.92
N VAL A 85 3.00 -0.41 -10.94
CA VAL A 85 2.53 -0.63 -9.57
C VAL A 85 2.02 0.66 -8.92
N VAL A 86 2.72 1.78 -9.09
CA VAL A 86 2.31 3.09 -8.56
C VAL A 86 1.01 3.57 -9.22
N GLU A 87 0.90 3.44 -10.55
CA GLU A 87 -0.34 3.77 -11.29
C GLU A 87 -1.52 2.93 -10.81
N LEU A 88 -1.35 1.61 -10.70
CA LEU A 88 -2.42 0.72 -10.23
C LEU A 88 -2.80 0.99 -8.77
N ALA A 89 -1.82 1.21 -7.89
CA ALA A 89 -2.06 1.58 -6.50
C ALA A 89 -2.85 2.90 -6.40
N THR A 90 -2.52 3.87 -7.26
CA THR A 90 -3.25 5.13 -7.39
C THR A 90 -4.67 4.92 -7.86
N GLU A 91 -4.90 4.20 -8.96
CA GLU A 91 -6.25 3.95 -9.46
C GLU A 91 -7.12 3.16 -8.47
N LEU A 92 -6.55 2.13 -7.85
CA LEU A 92 -7.25 1.24 -6.92
C LEU A 92 -7.53 1.91 -5.58
N GLY A 93 -6.64 2.79 -5.14
CA GLY A 93 -6.81 3.66 -3.97
C GLY A 93 -7.88 4.73 -4.15
N THR A 94 -8.10 5.22 -5.37
CA THR A 94 -9.17 6.22 -5.65
C THR A 94 -10.55 5.61 -5.44
N ARG A 95 -10.62 4.29 -5.63
CA ARG A 95 -11.81 3.48 -5.47
C ARG A 95 -11.86 2.80 -4.10
N GLN A 96 -11.02 3.18 -3.14
CA GLN A 96 -11.07 2.68 -1.75
C GLN A 96 -11.97 3.57 -0.88
N GLY A 97 -12.58 2.93 0.11
CA GLY A 97 -13.07 3.59 1.34
C GLY A 97 -12.23 3.13 2.53
N GLY A 98 -12.31 3.83 3.66
CA GLY A 98 -11.36 3.70 4.78
C GLY A 98 -11.13 2.30 5.38
N THR A 99 -12.04 1.34 5.16
CA THR A 99 -11.86 -0.05 5.62
C THR A 99 -10.71 -0.78 4.91
N GLN A 100 -10.54 -0.55 3.61
CA GLN A 100 -9.53 -1.24 2.79
C GLN A 100 -8.14 -0.63 2.99
N ASP A 101 -8.08 0.67 3.27
CA ASP A 101 -6.89 1.40 3.67
C ASP A 101 -6.30 0.86 4.98
N TYR A 102 -7.17 0.57 5.94
CA TYR A 102 -6.78 -0.04 7.21
C TYR A 102 -6.18 -1.44 7.02
N LEU A 103 -6.74 -2.25 6.12
CA LEU A 103 -6.22 -3.59 5.83
C LEU A 103 -4.82 -3.52 5.21
N ALA A 104 -4.57 -2.62 4.26
CA ALA A 104 -3.25 -2.44 3.66
C ALA A 104 -2.21 -1.97 4.70
N THR A 105 -2.57 -1.02 5.56
CA THR A 105 -1.69 -0.57 6.66
C THR A 105 -1.43 -1.70 7.66
N ARG A 106 -2.43 -2.50 8.01
CA ARG A 106 -2.28 -3.65 8.92
C ARG A 106 -1.40 -4.74 8.33
N GLU A 107 -1.60 -5.09 7.07
CA GLU A 107 -0.81 -6.11 6.38
C GLU A 107 0.66 -5.67 6.26
N LEU A 108 0.92 -4.40 5.93
CA LEU A 108 2.28 -3.86 5.96
C LEU A 108 2.89 -3.85 7.37
N LYS A 109 2.08 -3.54 8.40
CA LYS A 109 2.49 -3.58 9.81
C LYS A 109 2.88 -4.98 10.24
N ASP A 110 2.13 -6.01 9.86
CA ASP A 110 2.38 -7.40 10.21
C ASP A 110 3.61 -7.96 9.48
N LEU A 111 3.94 -7.40 8.31
CA LEU A 111 5.09 -7.81 7.51
C LEU A 111 6.39 -7.06 7.83
N CYS A 112 6.30 -5.85 8.42
CA CYS A 112 7.47 -5.01 8.68
C CYS A 112 7.83 -4.90 10.17
N GLY A 113 9.11 -5.15 10.49
CA GLY A 113 9.68 -4.96 11.81
C GLY A 113 9.77 -3.48 12.22
N PRO A 114 10.07 -3.16 13.50
CA PRO A 114 10.06 -1.79 14.02
C PRO A 114 10.98 -0.82 13.26
N GLU A 115 12.18 -1.27 12.86
CA GLU A 115 13.14 -0.45 12.11
C GLU A 115 12.72 -0.25 10.64
N GLU A 116 12.01 -1.22 10.07
CA GLU A 116 11.46 -1.10 8.72
C GLU A 116 10.30 -0.11 8.69
N ARG A 117 9.45 -0.10 9.73
CA ARG A 117 8.39 0.90 9.88
C ARG A 117 8.91 2.33 9.91
N LYS A 118 10.05 2.57 10.58
CA LYS A 118 10.71 3.89 10.54
C LYS A 118 11.21 4.25 9.14
N ARG A 119 11.74 3.27 8.39
CA ARG A 119 12.14 3.49 6.99
C ARG A 119 10.94 3.81 6.11
N LEU A 120 9.83 3.10 6.29
CA LEU A 120 8.56 3.36 5.60
C LEU A 120 8.04 4.78 5.87
N LEU A 121 8.01 5.21 7.13
CA LEU A 121 7.62 6.58 7.48
C LEU A 121 8.52 7.63 6.82
N ARG A 122 9.83 7.40 6.76
CA ARG A 122 10.75 8.30 6.04
C ARG A 122 10.46 8.32 4.54
N CYS A 123 10.08 7.20 3.95
CA CYS A 123 9.66 7.16 2.56
C CYS A 123 8.39 7.99 2.33
N PHE A 124 7.41 7.94 3.23
CA PHE A 124 6.19 8.76 3.12
C PHE A 124 6.51 10.25 3.16
N PHE A 125 7.30 10.69 4.15
CA PHE A 125 7.76 12.08 4.20
C PHE A 125 8.58 12.49 2.97
N ALA A 126 9.39 11.60 2.42
CA ALA A 126 10.18 11.89 1.23
C ALA A 126 9.33 12.01 -0.04
N VAL A 127 8.15 11.39 -0.09
CA VAL A 127 7.19 11.59 -1.18
C VAL A 127 6.52 12.94 -1.02
N CYS A 128 5.88 13.22 0.11
CA CYS A 128 5.14 14.48 0.33
C CYS A 128 6.04 15.73 0.29
N ALA A 129 7.36 15.59 0.43
CA ALA A 129 8.29 16.70 0.30
C ALA A 129 8.90 16.84 -1.11
N ALA A 130 8.49 16.00 -2.08
CA ALA A 130 9.13 15.92 -3.39
C ALA A 130 8.92 17.18 -4.25
N ASP A 131 7.84 17.92 -4.01
CA ASP A 131 7.50 19.19 -4.64
C ASP A 131 7.92 20.43 -3.80
N ASP A 132 8.83 20.22 -2.83
CA ASP A 132 9.28 21.20 -1.83
C ASP A 132 8.16 21.75 -0.90
N SER A 133 6.99 21.10 -0.82
CA SER A 133 5.93 21.49 0.11
C SER A 133 5.09 20.33 0.64
N ILE A 134 5.01 20.16 1.97
CA ILE A 134 4.10 19.19 2.58
C ILE A 134 2.80 19.90 2.97
N SER A 135 1.65 19.42 2.48
CA SER A 135 0.35 19.94 2.89
C SER A 135 -0.03 19.51 4.32
N VAL A 136 -0.91 20.27 4.97
CA VAL A 136 -1.41 19.92 6.33
C VAL A 136 -2.15 18.58 6.33
N LEU A 137 -2.82 18.25 5.22
CA LEU A 137 -3.55 16.98 5.07
C LEU A 137 -2.59 15.80 4.93
N GLU A 138 -1.48 15.97 4.20
CA GLU A 138 -0.44 14.94 4.07
C GLU A 138 0.22 14.66 5.42
N GLU A 139 0.59 15.71 6.15
CA GLU A 139 1.21 15.56 7.47
C GLU A 139 0.28 14.80 8.44
N GLU A 140 -1.01 15.13 8.44
CA GLU A 140 -2.01 14.48 9.29
C GLU A 140 -2.18 13.00 8.92
N GLU A 141 -2.24 12.65 7.63
CA GLU A 141 -2.29 11.25 7.17
C GLU A 141 -1.03 10.48 7.59
N VAL A 142 0.17 11.02 7.36
CA VAL A 142 1.42 10.36 7.77
C VAL A 142 1.46 10.14 9.30
N ARG A 143 0.92 11.09 10.07
CA ARG A 143 0.82 10.99 11.54
C ARG A 143 -0.18 9.91 11.97
N GLN A 144 -1.33 9.81 11.32
CA GLN A 144 -2.31 8.75 11.60
C GLN A 144 -1.72 7.36 11.31
N MET A 145 -0.94 7.22 10.25
CA MET A 145 -0.28 5.96 9.89
C MET A 145 0.83 5.55 10.87
N ALA A 146 1.40 6.51 11.61
CA ALA A 146 2.44 6.27 12.61
C ALA A 146 1.92 5.72 13.95
N THR A 147 0.59 5.78 14.18
CA THR A 147 -0.06 5.39 15.45
C THR A 147 -0.53 3.93 15.42
#